data_AF-A0A3D3DVM0-F1
#
_entry.id   AF-A0A3D3DVM0-F1
#
_cell.length_a   1.000
_cell.length_b   1.000
_cell.length_c   1.000
_cell.angle_alpha   90.00
_cell.angle_beta   90.00
_cell.angle_gamma   90.00
#
_symmetry.space_group_name_H-M   'P 1'
#
loop_
_entity.id
_entity.type
_entity.pdbx_description
1 polymer ?
#
loop_
_entity_poly.entity_id
_entity_poly.type
_entity_poly.pdbx_seq_one_letter_code
_entity_poly.pdbx_strand_id
1 'polypeptide(L)' 'MNRRDFLAKGSTAAGAGLVLAAPSILKAADGNNDKINVALIGMGKQGRVLFEAMSNIPGLHFQAVCDIWDYNLKGGAG' A
#
# COMPACT_ATOMS: atom_id res chain seq x y z
N MET A 1 -7.96 -30.98 16.63
CA MET A 1 -8.38 -29.57 16.53
C MET A 1 -7.65 -28.96 15.34
N ASN A 2 -8.34 -28.78 14.21
CA ASN A 2 -7.71 -28.25 12.99
C ASN A 2 -7.99 -26.75 12.84
N ARG A 3 -7.21 -26.05 12.02
CA ARG A 3 -7.29 -24.58 11.80
C ARG A 3 -8.70 -24.12 11.44
N ARG A 4 -9.42 -24.96 10.68
CA ARG A 4 -10.83 -24.76 10.30
C ARG A 4 -11.79 -24.86 11.48
N ASP A 5 -11.55 -25.75 12.43
CA ASP A 5 -12.38 -25.89 13.64
C ASP A 5 -12.19 -24.70 14.59
N PHE A 6 -10.97 -24.16 14.66
CA PHE A 6 -10.66 -22.98 15.47
C PHE A 6 -11.33 -21.72 14.91
N LEU A 7 -11.25 -21.51 13.59
CA LEU A 7 -11.91 -20.38 12.93
C LEU A 7 -13.44 -20.48 13.02
N ALA A 8 -14.03 -21.65 12.79
CA ALA A 8 -15.47 -21.85 12.87
C ALA A 8 -16.04 -21.65 14.28
N LYS A 9 -15.28 -22.03 15.32
CA LYS A 9 -15.68 -21.84 16.72
C LYS A 9 -15.42 -20.42 17.23
N GLY A 10 -14.39 -19.74 16.71
CA GLY A 10 -14.09 -18.34 17.06
C GLY A 10 -15.00 -17.32 16.38
N SER A 11 -15.47 -17.59 15.15
CA SER A 11 -16.31 -16.66 14.37
C SER A 11 -17.77 -16.62 14.81
N THR A 12 -18.28 -17.71 15.41
CA THR A 12 -19.71 -17.84 15.73
C THR A 12 -20.09 -17.27 17.10
N ALA A 13 -19.16 -17.22 18.06
CA ALA A 13 -19.44 -16.71 19.41
C ALA A 13 -19.31 -15.17 19.54
N ALA A 14 -18.58 -14.51 18.62
CA ALA A 14 -18.32 -13.07 18.69
C ALA A 14 -18.59 -12.31 17.36
N GLY A 15 -18.84 -13.01 16.24
CA GLY A 15 -18.83 -12.39 14.91
C GLY A 15 -20.17 -11.84 14.42
N ALA A 16 -21.31 -12.47 14.73
CA ALA A 16 -22.59 -12.09 14.11
C ALA A 16 -23.13 -10.74 14.59
N GLY A 17 -23.00 -10.43 15.89
CA GLY A 17 -23.43 -9.16 16.46
C GLY A 17 -22.44 -8.01 16.23
N LEU A 18 -21.14 -8.30 16.21
CA LEU A 18 -20.09 -7.27 16.06
C LEU A 18 -20.00 -6.75 14.62
N VAL A 19 -20.23 -7.61 13.62
CA VAL A 19 -20.24 -7.21 12.21
C VAL A 19 -21.42 -6.28 11.89
N LEU A 20 -22.58 -6.49 12.50
CA LEU A 20 -23.76 -5.62 12.31
C LEU A 20 -23.72 -4.33 13.14
N ALA A 21 -22.99 -4.32 14.26
CA ALA A 21 -22.91 -3.17 15.18
C ALA A 21 -21.77 -2.19 14.87
N ALA A 22 -20.83 -2.55 13.98
CA ALA A 22 -19.68 -1.72 13.63
C ALA A 22 -19.72 -1.27 12.15
N PRO A 23 -20.52 -0.24 11.81
CA PRO A 23 -20.52 0.33 10.45
C PRO A 23 -19.13 0.84 10.02
N SER A 24 -18.24 1.09 10.97
CA SER A 24 -16.84 1.48 10.77
C SER A 24 -15.92 0.33 10.33
N ILE A 25 -16.28 -0.94 10.53
CA ILE A 25 -15.50 -2.11 10.05
C ILE A 25 -15.98 -2.53 8.65
N LEU A 26 -17.27 -2.33 8.36
CA LEU A 26 -17.88 -2.63 7.05
C LEU A 26 -17.68 -1.54 6.00
N LYS A 27 -17.25 -0.34 6.40
CA LYS A 27 -16.87 0.72 5.48
C LYS A 27 -15.38 0.61 5.17
N ALA A 28 -15.04 0.16 3.96
CA ALA A 28 -13.79 0.59 3.35
C ALA A 28 -13.74 2.12 3.45
N ALA A 29 -12.59 2.68 3.82
CA ALA A 29 -12.46 4.12 3.95
C ALA A 29 -12.97 4.77 2.66
N ASP A 30 -14.05 5.54 2.79
CA ASP A 30 -14.63 6.36 1.72
C ASP A 30 -13.75 7.60 1.56
N GLY A 31 -12.47 7.32 1.31
CA GLY A 31 -11.48 8.30 0.98
C GLY A 31 -11.37 8.28 -0.52
N ASN A 32 -11.67 9.40 -1.14
CA ASN A 32 -11.19 9.75 -2.47
C ASN A 32 -9.64 9.71 -2.44
N ASN A 33 -9.07 8.51 -2.36
CA ASN A 33 -7.65 8.24 -2.14
C ASN A 33 -6.95 8.21 -3.50
N ASP A 34 -7.19 9.27 -4.26
CA ASP A 34 -6.57 9.50 -5.57
C ASP A 34 -5.05 9.66 -5.45
N LYS A 35 -4.49 9.66 -4.23
CA LYS A 35 -3.07 9.85 -3.98
C LYS A 35 -2.43 8.60 -3.40
N ILE A 36 -1.53 8.01 -4.17
CA ILE A 36 -0.65 6.91 -3.80
C ILE A 36 0.76 7.48 -3.66
N ASN A 37 1.24 7.59 -2.42
CA ASN A 37 2.62 7.99 -2.15
C ASN A 37 3.57 6.82 -2.44
N VAL A 38 4.59 7.05 -3.26
CA VAL A 38 5.55 6.02 -3.70
C VAL A 38 6.97 6.46 -3.39
N ALA A 39 7.78 5.50 -2.92
CA ALA A 39 9.22 5.66 -2.76
C ALA A 39 9.94 4.73 -3.75
N LEU A 40 11.03 5.21 -4.34
CA LEU A 40 11.90 4.43 -5.21
C LEU A 40 13.10 3.92 -4.41
N ILE A 41 13.34 2.61 -4.44
CA ILE A 41 14.51 1.99 -3.84
C ILE A 41 15.39 1.45 -4.99
N GLY A 42 16.58 2.01 -5.13
CA GLY A 42 17.49 1.75 -6.25
C GLY A 42 17.13 2.58 -7.49
N MET A 43 17.76 3.75 -7.64
CA MET A 43 17.60 4.66 -8.78
C MET A 43 18.74 4.48 -9.80
N GLY A 44 19.06 3.21 -10.08
CA GLY A 44 19.97 2.83 -11.16
C GLY A 44 19.29 2.84 -12.53
N LYS A 45 19.89 2.20 -13.54
CA LYS A 45 19.38 2.19 -14.93
C LYS A 45 17.93 1.71 -15.03
N GLN A 46 17.59 0.60 -14.37
CA GLN A 46 16.22 0.05 -14.39
C GLN A 46 15.24 0.90 -13.59
N GLY A 47 15.67 1.44 -12.44
CA GLY A 47 14.86 2.34 -11.62
C GLY A 47 14.45 3.60 -12.39
N ARG A 48 15.34 4.15 -13.22
CA ARG A 48 15.04 5.28 -14.11
C ARG A 48 13.97 4.96 -15.16
N VAL A 49 14.12 3.83 -15.85
CA VAL A 49 13.14 3.38 -16.85
C VAL A 49 11.78 3.14 -16.22
N LEU A 50 11.76 2.51 -15.04
CA LEU A 50 10.53 2.26 -14.29
C LEU A 50 9.87 3.58 -13.85
N PHE A 51 10.65 4.53 -13.33
CA PHE A 51 10.14 5.85 -12.95
C PHE A 51 9.51 6.58 -14.14
N GLU A 52 10.19 6.63 -15.29
CA GLU A 52 9.70 7.27 -16.50
C GLU A 52 8.44 6.60 -17.05
N ALA A 53 8.37 5.26 -17.00
CA ALA A 53 7.17 4.52 -17.40
C ALA A 53 5.96 4.81 -16.50
N MET A 54 6.20 5.07 -15.21
CA MET A 54 5.15 5.30 -14.22
C MET A 54 4.80 6.78 -14.02
N SER A 55 5.60 7.73 -14.52
CA SER A 55 5.43 9.17 -14.23
C SER A 55 4.10 9.74 -14.71
N ASN A 56 3.46 9.11 -15.69
CA ASN A 56 2.19 9.54 -16.28
C ASN A 56 0.96 8.85 -15.67
N ILE A 57 1.14 7.97 -14.69
CA ILE A 57 0.01 7.28 -14.05
C ILE A 57 -0.65 8.26 -13.07
N PRO A 58 -1.94 8.59 -13.27
CA PRO A 58 -2.65 9.49 -12.37
C PRO A 58 -2.67 8.95 -10.94
N GLY A 59 -2.46 9.85 -9.98
CA GLY A 59 -2.50 9.54 -8.57
C GLY A 59 -1.23 8.97 -7.97
N LEU A 60 -0.18 8.71 -8.77
CA LEU A 60 1.15 8.43 -8.21
C LEU A 60 1.84 9.72 -7.78
N HIS A 61 2.33 9.72 -6.53
CA HIS A 61 3.13 10.81 -5.95
C HIS A 61 4.45 10.25 -5.45
N PHE A 62 5.52 10.48 -6.20
CA PHE A 62 6.86 10.07 -5.80
C PHE A 62 7.37 11.01 -4.69
N GLN A 63 7.66 10.45 -3.52
CA GLN A 63 7.99 11.21 -2.29
C GLN A 63 9.43 11.03 -1.83
N ALA A 64 10.05 9.90 -2.18
CA ALA A 64 11.36 9.56 -1.65
C ALA A 64 12.14 8.67 -2.61
N VAL A 65 13.47 8.78 -2.53
CA VAL A 65 14.43 7.93 -3.22
C VAL A 65 15.44 7.42 -2.21
N CYS A 66 15.73 6.14 -2.26
CA CYS A 66 16.78 5.48 -1.48
C CYS A 66 17.74 4.77 -2.44
N ASP A 67 19.03 5.06 -2.35
CA ASP A 67 20.08 4.42 -3.12
C ASP A 67 21.39 4.44 -2.32
N ILE A 68 22.30 3.50 -2.61
CA ILE A 68 23.62 3.44 -1.97
C ILE A 68 24.60 4.45 -2.59
N TRP A 69 24.32 4.93 -3.80
CA TRP A 69 25.15 5.89 -4.53
C TRP A 69 24.55 7.30 -4.45
N ASP A 70 25.33 8.26 -3.94
CA ASP A 70 24.94 9.68 -3.88
C ASP A 70 24.55 10.26 -5.25
N TYR A 71 25.18 9.78 -6.32
CA TYR A 71 24.84 10.15 -7.69
C TYR A 71 23.38 9.81 -8.04
N ASN A 72 22.92 8.61 -7.67
CA ASN A 72 21.56 8.15 -7.96
C ASN A 72 20.52 8.85 -7.06
N LEU A 73 20.88 9.16 -5.81
CA LEU A 73 20.02 9.94 -4.91
C LEU A 73 19.70 11.32 -5.50
N LYS A 74 20.72 12.03 -6.02
CA LYS A 74 20.54 13.34 -6.67
C LYS A 74 19.78 13.26 -7.99
N GLY A 75 19.94 12.15 -8.73
CA GLY A 75 19.28 11.93 -10.01
C GLY A 75 17.79 11.55 -9.92
N GLY A 76 17.30 11.19 -8.73
CA GLY A 76 15.91 10.84 -8.47
C GLY A 76 15.15 11.82 -7.57
N ALA A 77 15.83 12.72 -6.87
CA ALA A 77 15.21 13.82 -6.14
C ALA A 77 14.97 15.00 -7.09
N GLY A 78 13.89 14.90 -7.87
CA GLY A 78 13.29 16.01 -8.61
C GLY A 78 12.01 16.46 -7.93
#